data_AF-A0A090S534-F1
#
_entry.id   AF-A0A090S534-F1
#
_cell.length_a   1.000
_cell.length_b   1.000
_cell.length_c   1.000
_cell.angle_alpha   90.00
_cell.angle_beta   90.00
_cell.angle_gamma   90.00
#
_symmetry.space_group_name_H-M   'P 1'
#
loop_
_entity.id
_entity.type
_entity.pdbx_description
1 polymer ?
#
loop_
_entity_poly.entity_id
_entity_poly.type
_entity_poly.pdbx_seq_one_letter_code
_entity_poly.pdbx_strand_id
1 'polypeptide(L)'
;MMTTHALLGGESSLVHDGLSSHMPSPNDNQDKPTPANTPSKLNFNWQTICRNGKEFTKEYLPKFKKSIGAVRSSSKRDKVFDSVIASLVHASNHNKQVIYSRRKTSENKEYRTLVKTADFLHQSGLIINVVGANNEYNGISSYMIPTDKFQQQVSAFDMSIALQKDAPMIEVRKDGKALSLNRIETRSPLQVKKLSAPVEAYNTLWLEHEATLEDKPLVPFCKRIFSKDLSLGGRWYGSNGSHETLPKHLRAMIKIDGKHTCEPDYKSLHFCLLYAMVGIAVDPLTDDPYDLDGFSRDTAKSASLVLLNSNDLGRFKANVTKSGSPETKARYNEYKTALSEHNKSKGNETNRIPPYKPKQLQGFIDGMPDGIIGDEFLSSFLAKHSAIKHLIGSPDIGLRLQYQDSQIMRR
;
A
#
# COMPACT_ATOMS: atom_id res chain seq x y z
N MET A 1 85.06 -10.72 -12.64
CA MET A 1 85.86 -11.75 -11.95
C MET A 1 85.02 -13.02 -11.86
N MET A 2 85.64 -14.19 -12.06
CA MET A 2 85.28 -15.59 -11.64
C MET A 2 83.78 -15.98 -11.48
N THR A 3 83.20 -17.01 -12.12
CA THR A 3 83.46 -18.50 -12.10
C THR A 3 83.33 -19.11 -10.69
N THR A 4 82.69 -20.25 -10.39
CA THR A 4 81.92 -21.34 -11.11
C THR A 4 81.23 -22.22 -10.01
N HIS A 5 80.30 -23.18 -10.21
CA HIS A 5 79.64 -23.85 -11.35
C HIS A 5 78.09 -23.90 -11.07
N ALA A 6 77.19 -24.85 -11.38
CA ALA A 6 77.12 -26.22 -11.98
C ALA A 6 75.71 -26.41 -12.66
N LEU A 7 75.43 -27.32 -13.61
CA LEU A 7 75.21 -28.80 -13.60
C LEU A 7 73.99 -29.28 -12.75
N LEU A 8 73.06 -30.12 -13.24
CA LEU A 8 72.98 -30.92 -14.50
C LEU A 8 71.52 -31.33 -14.87
N GLY A 9 71.23 -31.51 -16.17
CA GLY A 9 70.10 -32.31 -16.73
C GLY A 9 68.71 -31.62 -16.84
N GLY A 10 67.88 -31.87 -17.86
CA GLY A 10 68.10 -32.63 -19.11
C GLY A 10 66.80 -33.22 -19.69
N GLU A 11 66.61 -33.14 -21.02
CA GLU A 11 65.52 -33.74 -21.84
C GLU A 11 64.11 -33.10 -21.66
N SER A 12 63.33 -32.67 -22.69
CA SER A 12 62.96 -33.18 -24.03
C SER A 12 61.66 -33.99 -24.03
N SER A 13 60.71 -33.89 -25.00
CA SER A 13 60.13 -32.78 -25.78
C SER A 13 58.99 -33.34 -26.65
N LEU A 14 57.90 -32.58 -26.90
CA LEU A 14 56.76 -32.95 -27.78
C LEU A 14 55.95 -34.19 -27.25
N VAL A 15 54.78 -34.65 -27.74
CA VAL A 15 54.10 -34.60 -29.06
C VAL A 15 52.54 -34.65 -28.89
N HIS A 16 51.79 -34.03 -29.82
CA HIS A 16 50.34 -34.13 -30.19
C HIS A 16 49.18 -34.29 -29.18
N ASP A 17 48.23 -33.35 -29.32
CA ASP A 17 46.76 -33.47 -29.50
C ASP A 17 45.90 -34.49 -28.71
N GLY A 18 44.85 -33.94 -28.08
CA GLY A 18 43.72 -34.70 -27.55
C GLY A 18 42.44 -33.85 -27.42
N LEU A 19 41.65 -33.75 -28.50
CA LEU A 19 40.34 -33.09 -28.50
C LEU A 19 39.35 -33.84 -27.59
N SER A 20 39.08 -33.30 -26.39
CA SER A 20 38.03 -33.79 -25.50
C SER A 20 36.94 -32.72 -25.34
N SER A 21 35.83 -32.90 -26.03
CA SER A 21 34.68 -32.00 -26.03
C SER A 21 33.83 -32.15 -24.76
N HIS A 22 34.22 -31.48 -23.68
CA HIS A 22 33.36 -31.33 -22.50
C HIS A 22 32.20 -30.36 -22.78
N MET A 23 31.14 -30.89 -23.41
CA MET A 23 29.81 -30.29 -23.41
C MET A 23 29.36 -30.04 -21.96
N PRO A 24 28.95 -28.81 -21.58
CA PRO A 24 28.35 -28.59 -20.27
C PRO A 24 27.02 -29.35 -20.18
N SER A 25 26.86 -30.17 -19.13
CA SER A 25 25.69 -31.04 -18.97
C SER A 25 24.40 -30.21 -18.78
N PRO A 26 23.34 -30.42 -19.57
CA PRO A 26 22.18 -29.54 -19.61
C PRO A 26 21.15 -29.86 -18.50
N ASN A 27 21.49 -29.63 -17.22
CA ASN A 27 20.51 -29.92 -16.14
C ASN A 27 20.61 -29.15 -14.79
N ASP A 28 21.35 -28.03 -14.69
CA ASP A 28 21.52 -27.30 -13.40
C ASP A 28 21.07 -25.82 -13.39
N ASN A 29 20.26 -25.41 -14.38
CA ASN A 29 19.53 -24.14 -14.36
C ASN A 29 18.02 -24.38 -14.53
N GLN A 30 17.39 -25.04 -13.55
CA GLN A 30 15.93 -25.04 -13.46
C GLN A 30 15.43 -23.65 -13.05
N ASP A 31 14.45 -23.14 -13.79
CA ASP A 31 13.95 -21.76 -13.76
C ASP A 31 13.81 -21.17 -12.35
N LYS A 32 14.70 -20.21 -12.02
CA LYS A 32 14.40 -19.23 -10.96
C LYS A 32 13.25 -18.38 -11.49
N PRO A 33 12.04 -18.42 -10.89
CA PRO A 33 10.87 -17.79 -11.47
C PRO A 33 11.07 -16.28 -11.55
N THR A 34 10.93 -15.74 -12.76
CA THR A 34 11.02 -14.30 -13.02
C THR A 34 10.12 -13.54 -12.05
N PRO A 35 10.61 -12.53 -11.31
CA PRO A 35 9.75 -11.75 -10.43
C PRO A 35 8.70 -10.95 -11.22
N ALA A 36 7.58 -10.63 -10.58
CA ALA A 36 6.57 -9.74 -11.15
C ALA A 36 7.11 -8.30 -11.21
N ASN A 37 7.27 -7.74 -12.41
CA ASN A 37 7.86 -6.41 -12.64
C ASN A 37 7.04 -5.25 -12.05
N THR A 38 5.70 -5.37 -12.10
CA THR A 38 4.72 -4.34 -11.72
C THR A 38 3.57 -4.97 -10.91
N PRO A 39 3.86 -5.49 -9.70
CA PRO A 39 2.93 -6.35 -8.97
C PRO A 39 1.74 -5.58 -8.35
N SER A 40 0.54 -6.14 -8.52
CA SER A 40 -0.70 -5.69 -7.90
C SER A 40 -1.33 -6.81 -7.06
N LYS A 41 -2.01 -6.46 -5.97
CA LYS A 41 -2.65 -7.43 -5.06
C LYS A 41 -4.09 -7.71 -5.51
N LEU A 42 -4.44 -8.99 -5.64
CA LEU A 42 -5.82 -9.47 -5.78
C LEU A 42 -6.75 -8.84 -4.72
N ASN A 43 -7.95 -8.41 -5.11
CA ASN A 43 -8.94 -7.82 -4.21
C ASN A 43 -10.27 -8.58 -4.22
N PHE A 44 -10.56 -9.32 -3.16
CA PHE A 44 -11.81 -10.10 -2.99
C PHE A 44 -13.07 -9.25 -2.72
N ASN A 45 -12.92 -7.92 -2.55
CA ASN A 45 -14.05 -7.00 -2.42
C ASN A 45 -14.48 -6.39 -3.77
N TRP A 46 -13.81 -6.72 -4.87
CA TRP A 46 -14.16 -6.24 -6.22
C TRP A 46 -15.05 -7.25 -6.97
N GLN A 47 -15.88 -6.72 -7.86
CA GLN A 47 -16.68 -7.46 -8.84
C GLN A 47 -16.62 -6.74 -10.19
N THR A 48 -16.82 -7.47 -11.28
CA THR A 48 -16.99 -6.86 -12.60
C THR A 48 -18.40 -6.29 -12.75
N ILE A 49 -18.50 -5.14 -13.41
CA ILE A 49 -19.72 -4.62 -13.99
C ILE A 49 -19.48 -4.41 -15.48
N CYS A 50 -20.52 -4.54 -16.30
CA CYS A 50 -20.40 -4.48 -17.75
C CYS A 50 -21.45 -3.49 -18.28
N ARG A 51 -21.03 -2.35 -18.83
CA ARG A 51 -21.97 -1.25 -19.14
C ARG A 51 -22.81 -1.53 -20.40
N ASN A 52 -22.34 -2.39 -21.31
CA ASN A 52 -23.00 -2.67 -22.59
C ASN A 52 -24.08 -3.78 -22.54
N GLY A 53 -24.50 -4.21 -21.35
CA GLY A 53 -25.56 -5.21 -21.13
C GLY A 53 -25.16 -6.67 -21.35
N LYS A 54 -23.97 -6.95 -21.91
CA LYS A 54 -23.38 -8.29 -21.92
C LYS A 54 -22.60 -8.50 -20.63
N GLU A 55 -22.76 -9.63 -19.94
CA GLU A 55 -21.99 -9.92 -18.73
C GLU A 55 -20.95 -11.02 -18.97
N PHE A 56 -19.67 -10.68 -18.80
CA PHE A 56 -18.56 -11.64 -18.92
C PHE A 56 -18.74 -12.84 -17.97
N THR A 57 -19.23 -12.58 -16.75
CA THR A 57 -19.52 -13.61 -15.75
C THR A 57 -20.64 -14.55 -16.21
N LYS A 58 -21.72 -14.07 -16.84
CA LYS A 58 -22.77 -14.94 -17.39
C LYS A 58 -22.24 -15.91 -18.45
N GLU A 59 -21.30 -15.49 -19.29
CA GLU A 59 -20.71 -16.37 -20.31
C GLU A 59 -19.62 -17.31 -19.76
N TYR A 60 -18.68 -16.82 -18.95
CA TYR A 60 -17.49 -17.59 -18.56
C TYR A 60 -17.66 -18.38 -17.26
N LEU A 61 -18.52 -17.95 -16.33
CA LEU A 61 -18.74 -18.67 -15.08
C LEU A 61 -19.36 -20.08 -15.28
N PRO A 62 -20.28 -20.32 -16.23
CA PRO A 62 -20.73 -21.69 -16.58
C PRO A 62 -19.60 -22.55 -17.15
N LYS A 63 -18.76 -21.99 -18.03
CA LYS A 63 -17.59 -22.67 -18.62
C LYS A 63 -16.60 -23.10 -17.51
N PHE A 64 -16.31 -22.20 -16.58
CA PHE A 64 -15.49 -22.49 -15.38
C PHE A 64 -16.13 -23.55 -14.47
N LYS A 65 -17.44 -23.46 -14.19
CA LYS A 65 -18.16 -24.46 -13.40
C LYS A 65 -18.05 -25.86 -14.04
N LYS A 66 -18.20 -25.95 -15.36
CA LYS A 66 -18.03 -27.20 -16.11
C LYS A 66 -16.60 -27.75 -16.01
N SER A 67 -15.57 -26.93 -16.25
CA SER A 67 -14.17 -27.41 -16.23
C SER A 67 -13.70 -27.91 -14.86
N ILE A 68 -14.28 -27.44 -13.76
CA ILE A 68 -13.91 -27.88 -12.40
C ILE A 68 -14.80 -28.99 -11.81
N GLY A 69 -15.77 -29.53 -12.57
CA GLY A 69 -16.71 -30.55 -12.11
C GLY A 69 -17.77 -30.03 -11.10
N ALA A 70 -18.17 -28.76 -11.18
CA ALA A 70 -19.03 -28.13 -10.20
C ALA A 70 -20.53 -28.47 -10.36
N VAL A 71 -20.97 -29.58 -9.75
CA VAL A 71 -22.40 -29.96 -9.71
C VAL A 71 -23.25 -29.00 -8.86
N ARG A 72 -22.73 -28.51 -7.73
CA ARG A 72 -23.46 -27.63 -6.80
C ARG A 72 -23.18 -26.14 -7.07
N SER A 73 -24.22 -25.31 -6.98
CA SER A 73 -24.11 -23.85 -6.93
C SER A 73 -23.33 -23.40 -5.68
N SER A 74 -22.67 -22.24 -5.76
CA SER A 74 -21.89 -21.69 -4.65
C SER A 74 -21.58 -20.23 -4.90
N SER A 75 -22.35 -19.33 -4.29
CA SER A 75 -22.13 -17.88 -4.36
C SER A 75 -20.68 -17.51 -3.99
N LYS A 76 -20.10 -18.18 -2.98
CA LYS A 76 -18.72 -17.93 -2.54
C LYS A 76 -17.67 -18.26 -3.62
N ARG A 77 -17.84 -19.36 -4.38
CA ARG A 77 -16.97 -19.65 -5.54
C ARG A 77 -17.14 -18.57 -6.60
N ASP A 78 -18.39 -18.25 -6.89
CA ASP A 78 -18.76 -17.40 -8.02
C ASP A 78 -18.25 -15.95 -7.80
N LYS A 79 -18.27 -15.45 -6.55
CA LYS A 79 -17.59 -14.21 -6.13
C LYS A 79 -16.06 -14.24 -6.26
N VAL A 80 -15.42 -15.36 -5.90
CA VAL A 80 -13.95 -15.49 -6.03
C VAL A 80 -13.53 -15.50 -7.50
N PHE A 81 -14.30 -16.14 -8.37
CA PHE A 81 -14.10 -16.06 -9.82
C PHE A 81 -14.15 -14.60 -10.30
N ASP A 82 -15.23 -13.89 -9.98
CA ASP A 82 -15.46 -12.51 -10.39
C ASP A 82 -14.41 -11.52 -9.81
N SER A 83 -14.02 -11.70 -8.56
CA SER A 83 -12.93 -10.93 -7.90
C SER A 83 -11.58 -11.06 -8.64
N VAL A 84 -11.31 -12.23 -9.23
CA VAL A 84 -10.11 -12.45 -10.07
C VAL A 84 -10.24 -11.68 -11.38
N ILE A 85 -11.41 -11.73 -12.04
CA ILE A 85 -11.63 -10.96 -13.28
C ILE A 85 -11.49 -9.46 -13.02
N ALA A 86 -12.16 -8.92 -12.00
CA ALA A 86 -12.08 -7.50 -11.66
C ALA A 86 -10.64 -7.04 -11.29
N SER A 87 -9.87 -7.90 -10.61
CA SER A 87 -8.46 -7.63 -10.35
C SER A 87 -7.60 -7.68 -11.62
N LEU A 88 -7.94 -8.54 -12.59
CA LEU A 88 -7.29 -8.59 -13.91
C LEU A 88 -7.68 -7.41 -14.81
N VAL A 89 -8.91 -6.87 -14.71
CA VAL A 89 -9.32 -5.61 -15.37
C VAL A 89 -8.43 -4.46 -14.89
N HIS A 90 -8.28 -4.28 -13.57
CA HIS A 90 -7.37 -3.27 -13.02
C HIS A 90 -5.93 -3.48 -13.48
N ALA A 91 -5.47 -4.73 -13.53
CA ALA A 91 -4.11 -5.04 -13.96
C ALA A 91 -3.88 -4.76 -15.44
N SER A 92 -4.84 -5.09 -16.30
CA SER A 92 -4.82 -4.83 -17.75
C SER A 92 -4.78 -3.32 -18.03
N ASN A 93 -5.60 -2.54 -17.33
CA ASN A 93 -5.70 -1.09 -17.54
C ASN A 93 -4.48 -0.30 -17.02
N HIS A 94 -3.52 -0.96 -16.36
CA HIS A 94 -2.33 -0.33 -15.78
C HIS A 94 -1.00 -1.06 -16.07
N ASN A 95 -0.99 -2.06 -16.97
CA ASN A 95 0.20 -2.88 -17.28
C ASN A 95 0.85 -3.53 -16.03
N LYS A 96 0.02 -4.11 -15.16
CA LYS A 96 0.42 -4.77 -13.90
C LYS A 96 0.22 -6.29 -13.99
N GLN A 97 0.86 -7.04 -13.09
CA GLN A 97 0.52 -8.45 -12.84
C GLN A 97 -0.30 -8.59 -11.56
N VAL A 98 -1.20 -9.58 -11.48
CA VAL A 98 -1.96 -9.88 -10.25
C VAL A 98 -1.24 -10.97 -9.46
N ILE A 99 -0.64 -10.62 -8.32
CA ILE A 99 0.03 -11.59 -7.45
C ILE A 99 -0.98 -12.37 -6.62
N TYR A 100 -0.74 -13.67 -6.47
CA TYR A 100 -1.58 -14.58 -5.69
C TYR A 100 -0.76 -15.74 -5.11
N SER A 101 -1.36 -16.58 -4.27
CA SER A 101 -0.68 -17.76 -3.71
C SER A 101 -1.36 -19.07 -4.11
N ARG A 102 -0.54 -20.02 -4.56
CA ARG A 102 -0.93 -21.42 -4.82
C ARG A 102 -0.68 -22.35 -3.61
N ARG A 103 -0.24 -21.82 -2.46
CA ARG A 103 0.06 -22.64 -1.26
C ARG A 103 -1.19 -23.42 -0.82
N LYS A 104 -1.10 -24.75 -0.81
CA LYS A 104 -2.16 -25.66 -0.35
C LYS A 104 -2.36 -25.52 1.17
N THR A 105 -3.17 -24.55 1.59
CA THR A 105 -3.79 -24.57 2.92
C THR A 105 -5.08 -25.39 2.83
N SER A 106 -5.25 -26.36 3.73
CA SER A 106 -6.41 -27.27 3.75
C SER A 106 -7.73 -26.51 4.01
N GLU A 107 -7.65 -25.49 4.84
CA GLU A 107 -8.78 -24.81 5.47
C GLU A 107 -9.53 -23.85 4.53
N ASN A 108 -8.83 -23.04 3.72
CA ASN A 108 -9.51 -22.00 2.94
C ASN A 108 -9.97 -22.45 1.54
N LYS A 109 -11.30 -22.56 1.38
CA LYS A 109 -12.00 -22.87 0.13
C LYS A 109 -11.88 -21.77 -0.94
N GLU A 110 -11.58 -20.52 -0.55
CA GLU A 110 -11.34 -19.38 -1.47
C GLU A 110 -10.08 -19.60 -2.29
N TYR A 111 -8.94 -19.88 -1.64
CA TYR A 111 -7.66 -20.13 -2.32
C TYR A 111 -7.74 -21.33 -3.27
N ARG A 112 -8.46 -22.40 -2.88
CA ARG A 112 -8.74 -23.52 -3.78
C ARG A 112 -9.59 -23.15 -5.00
N THR A 113 -10.43 -22.12 -4.90
CA THR A 113 -11.20 -21.58 -6.04
C THR A 113 -10.34 -20.67 -6.91
N LEU A 114 -9.56 -19.78 -6.29
CA LEU A 114 -8.63 -18.85 -6.92
C LEU A 114 -7.61 -19.59 -7.82
N VAL A 115 -6.97 -20.64 -7.30
CA VAL A 115 -6.03 -21.47 -8.08
C VAL A 115 -6.72 -22.09 -9.30
N LYS A 116 -7.89 -22.71 -9.11
CA LYS A 116 -8.68 -23.28 -10.22
C LYS A 116 -9.13 -22.21 -11.24
N THR A 117 -9.40 -20.98 -10.79
CA THR A 117 -9.77 -19.86 -11.66
C THR A 117 -8.59 -19.44 -12.52
N ALA A 118 -7.40 -19.27 -11.93
CA ALA A 118 -6.18 -18.98 -12.67
C ALA A 118 -5.85 -20.08 -13.70
N ASP A 119 -5.98 -21.36 -13.33
CA ASP A 119 -5.72 -22.48 -14.22
C ASP A 119 -6.71 -22.51 -15.41
N PHE A 120 -8.01 -22.26 -15.18
CA PHE A 120 -9.03 -22.16 -16.23
C PHE A 120 -8.81 -20.95 -17.16
N LEU A 121 -8.49 -19.78 -16.62
CA LEU A 121 -8.23 -18.58 -17.42
C LEU A 121 -6.97 -18.73 -18.28
N HIS A 122 -5.95 -19.43 -17.75
CA HIS A 122 -4.74 -19.76 -18.50
C HIS A 122 -5.02 -20.73 -19.65
N GLN A 123 -5.74 -21.82 -19.39
CA GLN A 123 -6.22 -22.76 -20.42
C GLN A 123 -7.13 -22.08 -21.48
N SER A 124 -7.82 -21.01 -21.10
CA SER A 124 -8.64 -20.19 -22.02
C SER A 124 -7.81 -19.20 -22.87
N GLY A 125 -6.50 -19.07 -22.62
CA GLY A 125 -5.62 -18.09 -23.25
C GLY A 125 -5.85 -16.64 -22.79
N LEU A 126 -6.57 -16.43 -21.68
CA LEU A 126 -6.90 -15.11 -21.12
C LEU A 126 -5.81 -14.57 -20.18
N ILE A 127 -4.97 -15.45 -19.63
CA ILE A 127 -3.79 -15.05 -18.85
C ILE A 127 -2.57 -15.90 -19.20
N ILE A 128 -1.39 -15.30 -19.07
CA ILE A 128 -0.15 -16.05 -18.79
C ILE A 128 -0.10 -16.20 -17.26
N ASN A 129 0.08 -17.44 -16.78
CA ASN A 129 0.03 -17.76 -15.36
C ASN A 129 1.41 -18.26 -14.90
N VAL A 130 2.19 -17.38 -14.26
CA VAL A 130 3.54 -17.69 -13.81
C VAL A 130 3.48 -18.31 -12.41
N VAL A 131 3.85 -19.58 -12.33
CA VAL A 131 3.88 -20.37 -11.09
C VAL A 131 5.29 -20.30 -10.50
N GLY A 132 5.43 -19.63 -9.37
CA GLY A 132 6.71 -19.49 -8.67
C GLY A 132 6.91 -20.48 -7.52
N ALA A 133 8.16 -20.81 -7.24
CA ALA A 133 8.56 -21.29 -5.93
C ALA A 133 8.62 -20.11 -4.94
N ASN A 134 8.17 -20.33 -3.70
CA ASN A 134 8.25 -19.33 -2.64
C ASN A 134 9.69 -19.24 -2.12
N ASN A 135 10.52 -18.37 -2.71
CA ASN A 135 11.84 -18.08 -2.18
C ASN A 135 11.77 -17.22 -0.90
N GLU A 136 12.80 -17.32 -0.06
CA GLU A 136 12.85 -16.70 1.27
C GLU A 136 12.95 -15.17 1.24
N TYR A 137 13.31 -14.61 0.08
CA TYR A 137 13.69 -13.21 -0.09
C TYR A 137 12.55 -12.32 -0.60
N ASN A 138 11.69 -12.83 -1.50
CA ASN A 138 10.73 -12.00 -2.24
C ASN A 138 9.27 -12.20 -1.80
N GLY A 139 8.90 -13.36 -1.26
CA GLY A 139 7.51 -13.67 -0.84
C GLY A 139 6.46 -13.71 -1.97
N ILE A 140 6.88 -13.54 -3.23
CA ILE A 140 6.03 -13.69 -4.43
C ILE A 140 5.91 -15.19 -4.71
N SER A 141 4.69 -15.73 -4.70
CA SER A 141 4.45 -17.18 -4.87
C SER A 141 3.82 -17.57 -6.21
N SER A 142 3.00 -16.72 -6.84
CA SER A 142 2.55 -16.87 -8.24
C SER A 142 1.98 -15.54 -8.72
N TYR A 143 1.88 -15.33 -10.03
CA TYR A 143 1.20 -14.16 -10.59
C TYR A 143 0.56 -14.41 -11.95
N MET A 144 -0.46 -13.61 -12.26
CA MET A 144 -1.23 -13.67 -13.50
C MET A 144 -0.97 -12.40 -14.31
N ILE A 145 -0.63 -12.56 -15.59
CA ILE A 145 -0.49 -11.47 -16.56
C ILE A 145 -1.72 -11.53 -17.49
N PRO A 146 -2.55 -10.47 -17.59
CA PRO A 146 -3.58 -10.38 -18.63
C PRO A 146 -2.98 -10.49 -20.03
N THR A 147 -3.61 -11.21 -20.95
CA THR A 147 -3.22 -11.24 -22.36
C THR A 147 -4.02 -10.23 -23.19
N ASP A 148 -3.54 -9.90 -24.39
CA ASP A 148 -4.27 -9.10 -25.38
C ASP A 148 -5.68 -9.66 -25.64
N LYS A 149 -5.82 -10.99 -25.62
CA LYS A 149 -7.11 -11.69 -25.73
C LYS A 149 -8.07 -11.34 -24.57
N PHE A 150 -7.54 -11.15 -23.36
CA PHE A 150 -8.32 -10.66 -22.22
C PHE A 150 -8.62 -9.17 -22.34
N GLN A 151 -7.67 -8.34 -22.76
CA GLN A 151 -7.93 -6.91 -23.03
C GLN A 151 -9.04 -6.72 -24.07
N GLN A 152 -9.05 -7.55 -25.13
CA GLN A 152 -10.16 -7.63 -26.09
C GLN A 152 -11.50 -7.99 -25.42
N GLN A 153 -11.52 -8.84 -24.39
CA GLN A 153 -12.75 -9.09 -23.61
C GLN A 153 -13.13 -7.86 -22.77
N VAL A 154 -12.17 -7.18 -22.13
CA VAL A 154 -12.43 -5.95 -21.34
C VAL A 154 -13.16 -4.91 -22.20
N SER A 155 -12.70 -4.69 -23.42
CA SER A 155 -13.37 -3.81 -24.39
C SER A 155 -14.70 -4.37 -24.91
N ALA A 156 -14.76 -5.66 -25.29
CA ALA A 156 -15.97 -6.25 -25.89
C ALA A 156 -17.18 -6.36 -24.93
N PHE A 157 -16.92 -6.39 -23.62
CA PHE A 157 -17.93 -6.40 -22.57
C PHE A 157 -18.10 -5.03 -21.86
N ASP A 158 -17.29 -4.01 -22.19
CA ASP A 158 -17.22 -2.73 -21.45
C ASP A 158 -17.10 -2.97 -19.93
N MET A 159 -16.05 -3.72 -19.56
CA MET A 159 -15.84 -4.13 -18.17
C MET A 159 -15.25 -2.99 -17.34
N SER A 160 -15.99 -2.60 -16.31
CA SER A 160 -15.50 -1.77 -15.20
C SER A 160 -15.56 -2.54 -13.88
N ILE A 161 -15.11 -1.92 -12.80
CA ILE A 161 -14.99 -2.51 -11.47
C ILE A 161 -16.01 -1.87 -10.54
N ALA A 162 -16.69 -2.69 -9.74
CA ALA A 162 -17.52 -2.26 -8.63
C ALA A 162 -17.11 -2.96 -7.32
N LEU A 163 -17.66 -2.52 -6.19
CA LEU A 163 -17.58 -3.28 -4.94
C LEU A 163 -18.59 -4.44 -4.93
N GLN A 164 -18.19 -5.58 -4.36
CA GLN A 164 -19.07 -6.70 -4.01
C GLN A 164 -20.21 -6.22 -3.09
N LYS A 165 -21.41 -6.79 -3.23
CA LYS A 165 -22.60 -6.40 -2.43
C LYS A 165 -22.44 -6.53 -0.91
N ASP A 166 -21.49 -7.33 -0.44
CA ASP A 166 -21.12 -7.52 0.98
C ASP A 166 -19.71 -7.01 1.32
N ALA A 167 -19.13 -6.14 0.47
CA ALA A 167 -17.85 -5.48 0.75
C ALA A 167 -17.95 -4.63 2.04
N PRO A 168 -16.99 -4.74 2.98
CA PRO A 168 -17.03 -4.00 4.24
C PRO A 168 -16.70 -2.51 4.04
N MET A 169 -17.74 -1.67 4.13
CA MET A 169 -17.67 -0.21 4.09
C MET A 169 -16.94 0.39 5.30
N ILE A 170 -16.89 -0.35 6.41
CA ILE A 170 -16.09 -0.03 7.59
C ILE A 170 -15.23 -1.23 8.01
N GLU A 171 -14.02 -0.96 8.48
CA GLU A 171 -13.10 -1.91 9.10
C GLU A 171 -12.63 -1.36 10.44
N VAL A 172 -12.44 -2.20 11.45
CA VAL A 172 -11.84 -1.79 12.73
C VAL A 172 -10.55 -2.57 12.94
N ARG A 173 -9.48 -1.89 13.34
CA ARG A 173 -8.16 -2.50 13.56
C ARG A 173 -7.70 -2.35 15.00
N LYS A 174 -7.00 -3.35 15.50
CA LYS A 174 -6.21 -3.28 16.73
C LYS A 174 -4.82 -3.85 16.44
N ASP A 175 -3.78 -3.14 16.85
CA ASP A 175 -2.37 -3.53 16.66
C ASP A 175 -2.05 -3.88 15.19
N GLY A 176 -2.58 -3.08 14.26
CA GLY A 176 -2.46 -3.24 12.81
C GLY A 176 -3.32 -4.34 12.18
N LYS A 177 -3.98 -5.18 12.97
CA LYS A 177 -4.78 -6.34 12.51
C LYS A 177 -6.27 -6.01 12.49
N ALA A 178 -6.98 -6.48 11.46
CA ALA A 178 -8.43 -6.35 11.37
C ALA A 178 -9.15 -7.16 12.48
N LEU A 179 -10.13 -6.56 13.13
CA LEU A 179 -11.04 -7.19 14.08
C LEU A 179 -12.32 -7.64 13.38
N SER A 180 -12.91 -8.75 13.84
CA SER A 180 -14.28 -9.08 13.51
C SER A 180 -15.22 -8.08 14.19
N LEU A 181 -16.15 -7.48 13.44
CA LEU A 181 -17.13 -6.53 14.00
C LEU A 181 -17.97 -7.15 15.13
N ASN A 182 -18.13 -8.48 15.17
CA ASN A 182 -18.81 -9.19 16.24
C ASN A 182 -18.04 -9.20 17.59
N ARG A 183 -16.78 -8.72 17.62
CA ARG A 183 -15.93 -8.65 18.83
C ARG A 183 -15.70 -7.22 19.34
N ILE A 184 -16.56 -6.28 18.95
CA ILE A 184 -16.47 -4.87 19.34
C ILE A 184 -17.59 -4.60 20.34
N GLU A 185 -17.24 -4.36 21.60
CA GLU A 185 -18.20 -4.16 22.71
C GLU A 185 -19.13 -2.96 22.47
N THR A 186 -18.62 -1.88 21.89
CA THR A 186 -19.39 -0.67 21.57
C THR A 186 -20.29 -0.80 20.33
N ARG A 187 -20.34 -1.96 19.67
CA ARG A 187 -21.10 -2.13 18.42
C ARG A 187 -22.62 -2.09 18.65
N SER A 188 -23.23 -0.97 18.27
CA SER A 188 -24.63 -0.95 17.86
C SER A 188 -24.77 -1.24 16.35
N PRO A 189 -25.69 -2.12 15.90
CA PRO A 189 -26.02 -2.29 14.48
C PRO A 189 -26.47 -0.98 13.81
N LEU A 190 -27.15 -0.10 14.56
CA LEU A 190 -27.55 1.23 14.09
C LEU A 190 -26.34 2.15 13.89
N GLN A 191 -25.35 2.08 14.78
CA GLN A 191 -24.10 2.83 14.63
C GLN A 191 -23.29 2.34 13.43
N VAL A 192 -23.18 1.02 13.23
CA VAL A 192 -22.55 0.44 12.02
C VAL A 192 -23.22 0.97 10.76
N LYS A 193 -24.56 0.88 10.66
CA LYS A 193 -25.31 1.43 9.51
C LYS A 193 -25.05 2.93 9.32
N LYS A 194 -25.05 3.72 10.40
CA LYS A 194 -24.80 5.18 10.37
C LYS A 194 -23.38 5.54 9.94
N LEU A 195 -22.39 4.69 10.22
CA LEU A 195 -20.99 4.90 9.83
C LEU A 195 -20.68 4.39 8.42
N SER A 196 -21.40 3.36 7.93
CA SER A 196 -21.30 2.85 6.56
C SER A 196 -22.06 3.68 5.53
N ALA A 197 -23.29 4.15 5.82
CA ALA A 197 -24.16 4.77 4.81
C ALA A 197 -23.54 5.93 3.99
N PRO A 198 -22.69 6.84 4.55
CA PRO A 198 -22.00 7.86 3.75
C PRO A 198 -20.98 7.25 2.77
N VAL A 199 -20.33 6.16 3.19
CA VAL A 199 -19.35 5.40 2.39
C VAL A 199 -20.06 4.61 1.30
N GLU A 200 -21.23 4.06 1.59
CA GLU A 200 -22.11 3.43 0.60
C GLU A 200 -22.51 4.45 -0.47
N ALA A 201 -22.99 5.64 -0.09
CA ALA A 201 -23.35 6.70 -1.02
C ALA A 201 -22.15 7.16 -1.91
N TYR A 202 -20.98 7.41 -1.29
CA TYR A 202 -19.74 7.76 -2.02
C TYR A 202 -19.33 6.67 -3.02
N ASN A 203 -19.38 5.39 -2.63
CA ASN A 203 -19.03 4.29 -3.52
C ASN A 203 -20.09 4.03 -4.60
N THR A 204 -21.36 4.37 -4.37
CA THR A 204 -22.41 4.31 -5.39
C THR A 204 -22.27 5.42 -6.43
N LEU A 205 -21.90 6.64 -6.03
CA LEU A 205 -21.64 7.76 -6.95
C LEU A 205 -20.58 7.39 -8.00
N TRP A 206 -19.53 6.66 -7.60
CA TRP A 206 -18.49 6.15 -8.49
C TRP A 206 -18.91 5.00 -9.43
N LEU A 207 -20.20 4.64 -9.48
CA LEU A 207 -20.75 3.78 -10.53
C LEU A 207 -21.27 4.60 -11.73
N GLU A 208 -21.55 5.89 -11.51
CA GLU A 208 -22.12 6.82 -12.50
C GLU A 208 -21.06 7.76 -13.10
N HIS A 209 -19.94 7.96 -12.40
CA HIS A 209 -18.81 8.82 -12.80
C HIS A 209 -17.51 8.02 -13.04
N GLU A 210 -16.62 8.54 -13.89
CA GLU A 210 -15.32 7.93 -14.17
C GLU A 210 -14.15 8.83 -13.76
N ALA A 211 -13.27 8.32 -12.89
CA ALA A 211 -11.99 8.95 -12.55
C ALA A 211 -10.85 8.35 -13.38
N THR A 212 -10.05 9.18 -14.06
CA THR A 212 -8.90 8.72 -14.86
C THR A 212 -7.60 9.43 -14.50
N LEU A 213 -6.48 8.77 -14.79
CA LEU A 213 -5.12 9.33 -14.77
C LEU A 213 -4.40 8.87 -16.04
N GLU A 214 -3.93 9.82 -16.86
CA GLU A 214 -3.34 9.49 -18.18
C GLU A 214 -4.28 8.59 -19.01
N ASP A 215 -5.58 8.91 -18.94
CA ASP A 215 -6.72 8.22 -19.57
C ASP A 215 -6.87 6.73 -19.18
N LYS A 216 -6.15 6.28 -18.13
CA LYS A 216 -6.34 4.97 -17.47
C LYS A 216 -7.38 5.11 -16.35
N PRO A 217 -8.42 4.26 -16.27
CA PRO A 217 -9.44 4.36 -15.23
C PRO A 217 -8.89 3.94 -13.86
N LEU A 218 -9.06 4.84 -12.89
CA LEU A 218 -8.74 4.60 -11.48
C LEU A 218 -9.83 3.77 -10.82
N VAL A 219 -9.52 3.18 -9.65
CA VAL A 219 -10.53 2.56 -8.78
C VAL A 219 -10.69 3.42 -7.53
N PRO A 220 -11.69 4.33 -7.49
CA PRO A 220 -11.80 5.36 -6.45
C PRO A 220 -12.53 4.90 -5.18
N PHE A 221 -12.99 3.64 -5.10
CA PHE A 221 -13.75 3.16 -3.94
C PHE A 221 -12.96 3.21 -2.63
N CYS A 222 -13.59 3.76 -1.59
CA CYS A 222 -13.02 3.91 -0.25
C CYS A 222 -13.83 3.18 0.82
N LYS A 223 -13.20 2.95 1.97
CA LYS A 223 -13.82 2.46 3.20
C LYS A 223 -13.27 3.21 4.40
N ARG A 224 -13.98 3.19 5.54
CA ARG A 224 -13.51 3.84 6.76
C ARG A 224 -12.80 2.86 7.69
N ILE A 225 -11.60 3.20 8.16
CA ILE A 225 -10.80 2.33 9.03
C ILE A 225 -10.66 2.96 10.40
N PHE A 226 -11.30 2.33 11.39
CA PHE A 226 -11.27 2.73 12.80
C PHE A 226 -10.20 1.96 13.58
N SER A 227 -9.85 2.47 14.76
CA SER A 227 -8.82 1.94 15.65
C SER A 227 -9.43 1.54 16.99
N LYS A 228 -9.15 0.33 17.49
CA LYS A 228 -9.71 -0.30 18.70
C LYS A 228 -11.22 -0.56 18.65
N ASP A 229 -12.02 0.46 18.41
CA ASP A 229 -13.49 0.46 18.42
C ASP A 229 -14.07 1.41 17.33
N LEU A 230 -15.35 1.80 17.40
CA LEU A 230 -16.04 2.63 16.40
C LEU A 230 -16.02 4.16 16.66
N SER A 231 -15.27 4.62 17.67
CA SER A 231 -15.17 6.04 18.09
C SER A 231 -13.80 6.69 17.86
N LEU A 232 -12.80 5.89 17.46
CA LEU A 232 -11.41 6.30 17.30
C LEU A 232 -10.91 6.01 15.88
N GLY A 233 -10.18 6.94 15.28
CA GLY A 233 -9.84 6.85 13.85
C GLY A 233 -11.10 6.95 12.99
N GLY A 234 -11.24 6.12 11.95
CA GLY A 234 -12.41 6.16 11.07
C GLY A 234 -12.22 7.03 9.84
N ARG A 235 -10.99 7.47 9.57
CA ARG A 235 -10.58 8.07 8.29
C ARG A 235 -10.94 7.17 7.12
N TRP A 236 -11.15 7.80 5.98
CA TRP A 236 -11.40 7.15 4.70
C TRP A 236 -10.08 6.65 4.11
N TYR A 237 -10.13 5.47 3.48
CA TYR A 237 -9.01 4.81 2.83
C TYR A 237 -9.50 4.02 1.62
N GLY A 238 -8.88 4.27 0.47
CA GLY A 238 -9.12 3.57 -0.78
C GLY A 238 -8.52 2.17 -0.84
N SER A 239 -8.85 1.44 -1.91
CA SER A 239 -8.22 0.16 -2.24
C SER A 239 -6.73 0.28 -2.60
N ASN A 240 -6.00 -0.85 -2.70
CA ASN A 240 -4.58 -0.85 -3.04
C ASN A 240 -4.32 -0.12 -4.38
N GLY A 241 -3.54 0.96 -4.35
CA GLY A 241 -3.30 1.83 -5.51
C GLY A 241 -4.38 2.92 -5.72
N SER A 242 -5.05 3.33 -4.64
CA SER A 242 -6.01 4.45 -4.64
C SER A 242 -5.37 5.79 -4.97
N HIS A 243 -6.21 6.71 -5.45
CA HIS A 243 -5.86 8.09 -5.75
C HIS A 243 -5.19 8.82 -4.57
N GLU A 244 -5.64 8.55 -3.34
CA GLU A 244 -5.05 9.05 -2.07
C GLU A 244 -3.55 8.80 -1.95
N THR A 245 -3.04 7.70 -2.52
CA THR A 245 -1.64 7.26 -2.39
C THR A 245 -0.73 7.76 -3.51
N LEU A 246 -1.29 8.49 -4.49
CA LEU A 246 -0.53 8.99 -5.62
C LEU A 246 0.37 10.20 -5.24
N PRO A 247 1.57 10.33 -5.85
CA PRO A 247 2.37 11.54 -5.80
C PRO A 247 1.58 12.79 -6.18
N LYS A 248 1.87 13.94 -5.54
CA LYS A 248 1.13 15.20 -5.76
C LYS A 248 1.03 15.61 -7.24
N HIS A 249 2.07 15.39 -8.04
CA HIS A 249 2.05 15.71 -9.47
C HIS A 249 1.12 14.79 -10.28
N LEU A 250 1.01 13.50 -9.93
CA LEU A 250 0.03 12.61 -10.55
C LEU A 250 -1.40 12.95 -10.11
N ARG A 251 -1.61 13.33 -8.84
CA ARG A 251 -2.94 13.78 -8.36
C ARG A 251 -3.45 15.01 -9.12
N ALA A 252 -2.58 15.96 -9.45
CA ALA A 252 -2.93 17.12 -10.27
C ALA A 252 -3.32 16.79 -11.73
N MET A 253 -3.04 15.57 -12.21
CA MET A 253 -3.43 15.09 -13.54
C MET A 253 -4.68 14.21 -13.53
N ILE A 254 -5.33 14.03 -12.37
CA ILE A 254 -6.60 13.29 -12.30
C ILE A 254 -7.69 14.08 -13.01
N LYS A 255 -8.51 13.35 -13.78
CA LYS A 255 -9.75 13.85 -14.37
C LYS A 255 -10.94 13.11 -13.76
N ILE A 256 -12.09 13.78 -13.67
CA ILE A 256 -13.41 13.17 -13.43
C ILE A 256 -14.28 13.52 -14.65
N ASP A 257 -14.83 12.51 -15.32
CA ASP A 257 -15.61 12.64 -16.56
C ASP A 257 -14.89 13.50 -17.63
N GLY A 258 -13.57 13.28 -17.76
CA GLY A 258 -12.69 14.03 -18.66
C GLY A 258 -12.28 15.44 -18.19
N LYS A 259 -12.85 15.97 -17.11
CA LYS A 259 -12.59 17.32 -16.57
C LYS A 259 -11.51 17.29 -15.49
N HIS A 260 -10.59 18.25 -15.49
CA HIS A 260 -9.53 18.35 -14.49
C HIS A 260 -10.08 18.64 -13.07
N THR A 261 -9.48 18.01 -12.06
CA THR A 261 -9.85 18.20 -10.65
C THR A 261 -9.03 19.27 -9.95
N CYS A 262 -9.59 19.88 -8.91
CA CYS A 262 -8.85 20.64 -7.90
C CYS A 262 -8.97 19.97 -6.52
N GLU A 263 -7.95 20.12 -5.66
CA GLU A 263 -7.88 19.49 -4.33
C GLU A 263 -7.81 20.58 -3.25
N PRO A 264 -8.95 21.06 -2.71
CA PRO A 264 -8.96 21.95 -1.55
C PRO A 264 -8.59 21.19 -0.27
N ASP A 265 -7.71 21.76 0.55
CA ASP A 265 -7.22 21.18 1.81
C ASP A 265 -7.46 22.14 3.00
N TYR A 266 -7.77 21.58 4.16
CA TYR A 266 -8.04 22.33 5.39
C TYR A 266 -6.73 22.65 6.12
N LYS A 267 -6.22 23.89 5.96
CA LYS A 267 -4.98 24.34 6.62
C LYS A 267 -5.05 24.03 8.13
N SER A 268 -4.07 23.27 8.61
CA SER A 268 -3.87 22.96 10.03
C SER A 268 -5.09 22.35 10.76
N LEU A 269 -5.97 21.62 10.05
CA LEU A 269 -7.25 21.08 10.55
C LEU A 269 -7.24 20.49 11.97
N HIS A 270 -6.27 19.63 12.30
CA HIS A 270 -6.18 19.00 13.62
C HIS A 270 -6.04 20.01 14.78
N PHE A 271 -5.37 21.15 14.57
CA PHE A 271 -5.28 22.21 15.57
C PHE A 271 -6.56 23.02 15.64
N CYS A 272 -7.16 23.36 14.50
CA CYS A 272 -8.47 24.03 14.46
C CYS A 272 -9.53 23.21 15.23
N LEU A 273 -9.52 21.88 15.10
CA LEU A 273 -10.35 20.96 15.87
C LEU A 273 -10.00 20.93 17.37
N LEU A 274 -8.71 20.96 17.76
CA LEU A 274 -8.29 21.02 19.17
C LEU A 274 -8.73 22.31 19.87
N TYR A 275 -8.57 23.47 19.22
CA TYR A 275 -9.01 24.75 19.78
C TYR A 275 -10.55 24.85 19.80
N ALA A 276 -11.24 24.34 18.78
CA ALA A 276 -12.70 24.27 18.79
C ALA A 276 -13.25 23.39 19.93
N MET A 277 -12.54 22.33 20.34
CA MET A 277 -12.91 21.52 21.52
C MET A 277 -12.87 22.29 22.85
N VAL A 278 -12.17 23.44 22.91
CA VAL A 278 -12.15 24.35 24.08
C VAL A 278 -12.90 25.66 23.82
N GLY A 279 -13.72 25.71 22.75
CA GLY A 279 -14.55 26.88 22.40
C GLY A 279 -13.81 28.01 21.69
N ILE A 280 -12.55 27.81 21.26
CA ILE A 280 -11.73 28.84 20.61
C ILE A 280 -11.73 28.61 19.10
N ALA A 281 -12.07 29.65 18.33
CA ALA A 281 -11.82 29.70 16.91
C ALA A 281 -10.37 30.18 16.65
N VAL A 282 -9.66 29.48 15.76
CA VAL A 282 -8.32 29.87 15.29
C VAL A 282 -8.39 30.00 13.77
N ASP A 283 -7.94 31.13 13.23
CA ASP A 283 -7.64 31.25 11.81
C ASP A 283 -6.18 30.85 11.58
N PRO A 284 -5.91 29.67 10.99
CA PRO A 284 -4.55 29.20 10.74
C PRO A 284 -3.84 30.00 9.64
N LEU A 285 -4.51 30.92 8.93
CA LEU A 285 -3.88 31.85 7.98
C LEU A 285 -3.17 32.99 8.71
N THR A 286 -3.74 33.50 9.81
CA THR A 286 -3.17 34.61 10.60
C THR A 286 -2.34 34.15 11.79
N ASP A 287 -2.73 33.05 12.45
CA ASP A 287 -1.98 32.42 13.54
C ASP A 287 -1.71 30.96 13.19
N ASP A 288 -0.57 30.68 12.54
CA ASP A 288 -0.24 29.32 12.14
C ASP A 288 0.16 28.50 13.40
N PRO A 289 -0.57 27.40 13.73
CA PRO A 289 -0.27 26.61 14.92
C PRO A 289 1.00 25.76 14.78
N TYR A 290 1.72 25.84 13.66
CA TYR A 290 3.06 25.26 13.49
C TYR A 290 4.19 26.28 13.61
N ASP A 291 3.87 27.53 13.93
CA ASP A 291 4.85 28.58 14.21
C ASP A 291 5.27 28.48 15.69
N LEU A 292 6.52 28.06 15.92
CA LEU A 292 7.09 27.78 17.24
C LEU A 292 8.51 28.35 17.33
N ASP A 293 8.76 29.17 18.35
CA ASP A 293 10.07 29.79 18.58
C ASP A 293 11.20 28.75 18.63
N GLY A 294 12.24 28.98 17.83
CA GLY A 294 13.41 28.12 17.70
C GLY A 294 13.32 26.98 16.68
N PHE A 295 12.18 26.82 15.98
CA PHE A 295 11.97 25.69 15.06
C PHE A 295 11.56 26.13 13.65
N SER A 296 12.01 25.38 12.63
CA SER A 296 11.42 25.52 11.29
C SER A 296 9.97 24.99 11.31
N ARG A 297 9.07 25.65 10.57
CA ARG A 297 7.65 25.29 10.52
C ARG A 297 7.39 23.82 10.15
N ASP A 298 8.20 23.24 9.27
CA ASP A 298 8.06 21.82 8.88
C ASP A 298 8.62 20.85 9.93
N THR A 299 9.64 21.24 10.68
CA THR A 299 10.11 20.51 11.88
C THR A 299 9.06 20.56 12.99
N ALA A 300 8.54 21.75 13.30
CA ALA A 300 7.46 21.95 14.25
C ALA A 300 6.22 21.13 13.88
N LYS A 301 5.80 21.16 12.61
CA LYS A 301 4.71 20.32 12.08
C LYS A 301 4.97 18.82 12.22
N SER A 302 6.17 18.37 11.87
CA SER A 302 6.55 16.95 11.98
C SER A 302 6.53 16.48 13.44
N ALA A 303 7.09 17.28 14.35
CA ALA A 303 7.11 17.00 15.78
C ALA A 303 5.70 17.01 16.40
N SER A 304 4.89 18.02 16.06
CA SER A 304 3.50 18.15 16.52
C SER A 304 2.63 16.96 16.09
N LEU A 305 2.80 16.46 14.87
CA LEU A 305 2.09 15.28 14.39
C LEU A 305 2.51 13.99 15.12
N VAL A 306 3.77 13.87 15.55
CA VAL A 306 4.22 12.76 16.41
C VAL A 306 3.67 12.92 17.83
N LEU A 307 3.73 14.12 18.40
CA LEU A 307 3.24 14.45 19.75
C LEU A 307 1.74 14.14 19.90
N LEU A 308 0.91 14.61 18.97
CA LEU A 308 -0.54 14.37 19.00
C LEU A 308 -0.93 12.89 18.81
N ASN A 309 -0.02 12.03 18.34
CA ASN A 309 -0.23 10.58 18.24
C ASN A 309 0.55 9.80 19.32
N SER A 310 1.15 10.47 20.31
CA SER A 310 1.82 9.82 21.44
C SER A 310 0.98 9.85 22.70
N ASN A 311 0.72 8.66 23.26
CA ASN A 311 0.21 8.49 24.63
C ASN A 311 1.37 8.46 25.67
N ASP A 312 2.61 8.73 25.25
CA ASP A 312 3.83 8.71 26.08
C ASP A 312 4.67 9.97 25.79
N LEU A 313 4.60 10.95 26.70
CA LEU A 313 5.36 12.20 26.59
C LEU A 313 6.85 12.00 26.91
N GLY A 314 7.21 11.04 27.77
CA GLY A 314 8.62 10.77 28.10
C GLY A 314 9.38 10.23 26.90
N ARG A 315 8.81 9.25 26.19
CA ARG A 315 9.35 8.71 24.94
C ARG A 315 9.30 9.72 23.80
N PHE A 316 8.28 10.60 23.75
CA PHE A 316 8.29 11.72 22.80
C PHE A 316 9.50 12.63 23.02
N LYS A 317 9.72 13.11 24.25
CA LYS A 317 10.89 13.94 24.59
C LYS A 317 12.21 13.25 24.28
N ALA A 318 12.35 11.97 24.64
CA ALA A 318 13.54 11.18 24.32
C ALA A 318 13.79 11.08 22.80
N ASN A 319 12.74 10.95 21.99
CA ASN A 319 12.85 10.99 20.53
C ASN A 319 13.28 12.37 20.01
N VAL A 320 12.81 13.48 20.60
CA VAL A 320 13.26 14.84 20.24
C VAL A 320 14.73 15.03 20.58
N THR A 321 15.17 14.77 21.82
CA THR A 321 16.58 14.92 22.22
C THR A 321 17.53 14.12 21.33
N LYS A 322 17.16 12.86 21.08
CA LYS A 322 17.85 11.97 20.15
C LYS A 322 17.90 12.49 18.72
N SER A 323 16.85 13.18 18.26
CA SER A 323 16.84 13.80 16.93
C SER A 323 17.70 15.06 16.86
N GLY A 324 18.02 15.69 18.00
CA GLY A 324 18.99 16.76 18.13
C GLY A 324 20.46 16.34 18.06
N SER A 325 20.77 15.05 18.24
CA SER A 325 22.13 14.52 18.20
C SER A 325 22.75 14.56 16.79
N PRO A 326 23.91 15.22 16.57
CA PRO A 326 24.59 15.24 15.28
C PRO A 326 24.92 13.83 14.74
N GLU A 327 25.32 12.91 15.62
CA GLU A 327 25.59 11.50 15.31
C GLU A 327 24.34 10.77 14.76
N THR A 328 23.16 11.12 15.26
CA THR A 328 21.89 10.54 14.80
C THR A 328 21.42 11.20 13.49
N LYS A 329 21.66 12.51 13.32
CA LYS A 329 21.38 13.24 12.08
C LYS A 329 22.25 12.72 10.92
N ALA A 330 23.53 12.47 11.15
CA ALA A 330 24.44 11.88 10.16
C ALA A 330 23.89 10.56 9.62
N ARG A 331 23.57 9.61 10.51
CA ARG A 331 22.95 8.31 10.15
C ARG A 331 21.60 8.44 9.45
N TYR A 332 20.81 9.46 9.81
CA TYR A 332 19.55 9.72 9.10
C TYR A 332 19.79 10.28 7.69
N ASN A 333 20.80 11.12 7.50
CA ASN A 333 21.19 11.62 6.18
C ASN A 333 21.76 10.51 5.29
N GLU A 334 22.60 9.61 5.81
CA GLU A 334 23.05 8.38 5.12
C GLU A 334 21.85 7.57 4.60
N TYR A 335 20.89 7.27 5.50
CA TYR A 335 19.66 6.57 5.16
C TYR A 335 18.81 7.31 4.12
N LYS A 336 18.68 8.64 4.24
CA LYS A 336 17.90 9.51 3.35
C LYS A 336 18.52 9.58 1.94
N THR A 337 19.85 9.60 1.84
CA THR A 337 20.60 9.54 0.58
C THR A 337 20.40 8.19 -0.11
N ALA A 338 20.66 7.08 0.58
CA ALA A 338 20.43 5.74 0.03
C ALA A 338 18.97 5.51 -0.41
N LEU A 339 18.00 6.06 0.33
CA LEU A 339 16.58 6.00 -0.04
C LEU A 339 16.25 6.86 -1.26
N SER A 340 16.91 8.01 -1.43
CA SER A 340 16.81 8.87 -2.62
C SER A 340 17.35 8.15 -3.87
N GLU A 341 18.53 7.53 -3.78
CA GLU A 341 19.17 6.76 -4.85
C GLU A 341 18.35 5.54 -5.27
N HIS A 342 17.82 4.80 -4.30
CA HIS A 342 16.87 3.71 -4.56
C HIS A 342 15.58 4.23 -5.23
N ASN A 343 15.02 5.36 -4.80
CA ASN A 343 13.82 5.91 -5.43
C ASN A 343 14.08 6.45 -6.85
N LYS A 344 15.29 6.93 -7.16
CA LYS A 344 15.72 7.30 -8.53
C LYS A 344 15.87 6.08 -9.43
N SER A 345 16.47 4.99 -8.94
CA SER A 345 16.75 3.77 -9.74
C SER A 345 15.51 2.91 -10.05
N LYS A 346 14.38 3.13 -9.37
CA LYS A 346 13.08 2.46 -9.64
C LYS A 346 12.55 2.58 -11.07
N GLY A 347 13.03 3.52 -11.87
CA GLY A 347 12.66 3.61 -13.29
C GLY A 347 13.33 2.55 -14.18
N ASN A 348 14.49 2.02 -13.75
CA ASN A 348 15.39 1.27 -14.64
C ASN A 348 15.61 -0.19 -14.22
N GLU A 349 15.45 -0.51 -12.93
CA GLU A 349 15.74 -1.87 -12.41
C GLU A 349 14.65 -2.38 -11.47
N THR A 350 13.99 -3.46 -11.86
CA THR A 350 13.05 -4.19 -10.99
C THR A 350 13.80 -5.08 -9.99
N ASN A 351 13.56 -4.86 -8.70
CA ASN A 351 14.01 -5.64 -7.51
C ASN A 351 15.22 -5.13 -6.69
N ARG A 352 15.68 -3.87 -6.83
CA ARG A 352 16.47 -3.28 -5.74
C ARG A 352 15.61 -3.17 -4.47
N ILE A 353 16.07 -3.78 -3.37
CA ILE A 353 15.37 -3.75 -2.07
C ILE A 353 15.54 -2.35 -1.46
N PRO A 354 14.48 -1.72 -0.91
CA PRO A 354 14.63 -0.43 -0.23
C PRO A 354 15.61 -0.53 0.95
N PRO A 355 16.47 0.49 1.17
CA PRO A 355 17.41 0.47 2.28
C PRO A 355 16.65 0.31 3.61
N TYR A 356 17.15 -0.56 4.47
CA TYR A 356 16.58 -0.79 5.79
C TYR A 356 16.76 0.46 6.67
N LYS A 357 15.68 0.96 7.26
CA LYS A 357 15.79 2.03 8.27
C LYS A 357 16.29 1.42 9.59
N PRO A 358 17.47 1.78 10.11
CA PRO A 358 17.97 1.26 11.37
C PRO A 358 16.98 1.45 12.51
N LYS A 359 16.89 0.48 13.45
CA LYS A 359 16.03 0.58 14.64
C LYS A 359 16.38 1.83 15.46
N GLN A 360 17.66 2.21 15.46
CA GLN A 360 18.19 3.44 16.04
C GLN A 360 17.53 4.70 15.47
N LEU A 361 16.99 4.70 14.23
CA LEU A 361 16.27 5.83 13.64
C LEU A 361 14.74 5.73 13.76
N GLN A 362 14.21 4.76 14.52
CA GLN A 362 12.80 4.76 14.92
C GLN A 362 12.53 5.96 15.84
N GLY A 363 11.42 6.67 15.58
CA GLY A 363 11.05 7.88 16.31
C GLY A 363 11.82 9.15 15.93
N PHE A 364 12.81 9.09 15.04
CA PHE A 364 13.57 10.27 14.60
C PHE A 364 12.69 11.30 13.86
N ILE A 365 12.86 12.58 14.19
CA ILE A 365 12.14 13.74 13.63
C ILE A 365 13.15 14.62 12.87
N ASP A 366 12.91 14.84 11.58
CA ASP A 366 13.82 15.57 10.70
C ASP A 366 13.85 17.09 10.98
N GLY A 367 14.99 17.72 10.73
CA GLY A 367 15.20 19.18 10.87
C GLY A 367 15.25 19.73 12.31
N MET A 368 15.30 18.89 13.35
CA MET A 368 15.51 19.35 14.73
C MET A 368 16.82 20.16 14.89
N PRO A 369 16.87 21.19 15.76
CA PRO A 369 18.12 21.92 16.06
C PRO A 369 19.21 21.02 16.64
N ASP A 370 20.48 21.43 16.57
CA ASP A 370 21.57 20.68 17.22
C ASP A 370 21.49 20.81 18.74
N GLY A 371 21.68 19.69 19.45
CA GLY A 371 21.69 19.65 20.91
C GLY A 371 20.33 19.82 21.61
N ILE A 372 19.24 20.12 20.90
CA ILE A 372 17.90 20.37 21.47
C ILE A 372 17.48 19.28 22.47
N ILE A 373 16.93 19.68 23.61
CA ILE A 373 16.38 18.80 24.63
C ILE A 373 14.86 18.72 24.44
N GLY A 374 14.28 17.53 24.54
CA GLY A 374 12.84 17.32 24.33
C GLY A 374 11.91 18.12 25.26
N ASP A 375 12.39 18.53 26.44
CA ASP A 375 11.68 19.45 27.34
C ASP A 375 11.63 20.89 26.80
N GLU A 376 12.62 21.34 26.03
CA GLU A 376 12.65 22.68 25.43
C GLU A 376 11.60 22.77 24.31
N PHE A 377 11.57 21.78 23.41
CA PHE A 377 10.53 21.66 22.39
C PHE A 377 9.14 21.59 23.04
N LEU A 378 8.96 20.72 24.05
CA LEU A 378 7.66 20.57 24.71
C LEU A 378 7.24 21.86 25.44
N SER A 379 8.18 22.62 25.99
CA SER A 379 7.91 23.91 26.64
C SER A 379 7.49 24.98 25.62
N SER A 380 8.22 25.12 24.51
CA SER A 380 7.85 26.03 23.40
C SER A 380 6.47 25.69 22.83
N PHE A 381 6.23 24.41 22.54
CA PHE A 381 4.93 23.89 22.10
C PHE A 381 3.80 24.22 23.09
N LEU A 382 4.01 23.97 24.40
CA LEU A 382 2.99 24.22 25.42
C LEU A 382 2.83 25.69 25.81
N ALA A 383 3.75 26.58 25.41
CA ALA A 383 3.58 28.03 25.51
C ALA A 383 2.63 28.53 24.40
N LYS A 384 2.94 28.26 23.13
CA LYS A 384 2.07 28.55 21.96
C LYS A 384 0.67 27.96 22.14
N HIS A 385 0.59 26.72 22.64
CA HIS A 385 -0.66 25.97 22.78
C HIS A 385 -1.21 25.95 24.23
N SER A 386 -0.93 26.98 25.02
CA SER A 386 -1.34 27.11 26.42
C SER A 386 -2.82 26.78 26.68
N ALA A 387 -3.74 27.29 25.85
CA ALA A 387 -5.19 27.05 25.97
C ALA A 387 -5.60 25.57 25.84
N ILE A 388 -4.89 24.79 25.01
CA ILE A 388 -5.17 23.36 24.77
C ILE A 388 -4.18 22.43 25.49
N LYS A 389 -3.28 22.96 26.33
CA LYS A 389 -2.23 22.22 27.07
C LYS A 389 -2.76 20.99 27.80
N HIS A 390 -3.97 21.07 28.38
CA HIS A 390 -4.61 19.98 29.11
C HIS A 390 -5.10 18.82 28.23
N LEU A 391 -5.17 18.99 26.90
CA LEU A 391 -5.49 17.93 25.94
C LEU A 391 -4.24 17.18 25.43
N ILE A 392 -3.05 17.77 25.59
CA ILE A 392 -1.80 17.24 25.04
C ILE A 392 -1.34 16.03 25.86
N GLY A 393 -1.07 14.90 25.19
CA GLY A 393 -0.81 13.62 25.84
C GLY A 393 -2.04 12.95 26.46
N SER A 394 -3.24 13.52 26.32
CA SER A 394 -4.48 12.85 26.75
C SER A 394 -4.76 11.60 25.90
N PRO A 395 -5.36 10.52 26.47
CA PRO A 395 -5.46 9.23 25.80
C PRO A 395 -6.08 9.29 24.40
N ASP A 396 -5.33 8.78 23.43
CA ASP A 396 -5.71 8.61 22.03
C ASP A 396 -6.18 9.91 21.33
N ILE A 397 -5.73 11.09 21.79
CA ILE A 397 -6.16 12.40 21.25
C ILE A 397 -6.02 12.49 19.72
N GLY A 398 -4.92 12.01 19.14
CA GLY A 398 -4.72 11.94 17.69
C GLY A 398 -5.74 11.06 16.95
N LEU A 399 -6.22 9.98 17.56
CA LEU A 399 -7.29 9.13 17.00
C LEU A 399 -8.67 9.76 17.17
N ARG A 400 -8.90 10.52 18.25
CA ARG A 400 -10.13 11.31 18.46
C ARG A 400 -10.25 12.43 17.43
N LEU A 401 -9.14 13.10 17.10
CA LEU A 401 -9.08 14.11 16.04
C LEU A 401 -9.33 13.50 14.66
N GLN A 402 -8.70 12.35 14.34
CA GLN A 402 -8.98 11.59 13.12
C GLN A 402 -10.46 11.17 12.98
N TYR A 403 -11.15 10.93 14.11
CA TYR A 403 -12.58 10.66 14.09
C TYR A 403 -13.39 11.90 13.71
N GLN A 404 -13.12 13.07 14.30
CA GLN A 404 -13.84 14.32 13.98
C GLN A 404 -13.58 14.77 12.54
N ASP A 405 -12.32 14.73 12.09
CA ASP A 405 -11.90 14.86 10.69
C ASP A 405 -12.75 13.98 9.77
N SER A 406 -12.87 12.67 10.06
CA SER A 406 -13.71 11.76 9.28
C SER A 406 -15.23 12.01 9.35
N GLN A 407 -15.72 12.86 10.27
CA GLN A 407 -17.12 13.31 10.29
C GLN A 407 -17.37 14.53 9.38
N ILE A 408 -16.34 15.25 8.94
CA ILE A 408 -16.46 16.36 7.98
C ILE A 408 -16.84 15.78 6.62
N MET A 409 -16.05 14.83 6.10
CA MET A 409 -16.28 14.09 4.84
C MET A 409 -17.54 13.21 4.81
N ARG A 410 -18.32 13.18 5.90
CA ARG A 410 -19.63 12.51 5.97
C ARG A 410 -20.81 13.46 5.64
N ARG A 411 -20.58 14.78 5.66
CA ARG A 411 -21.58 15.80 5.35
C ARG A 411 -21.63 16.09 3.86
#